data_AF-A0A8H8CCQ6-F1
#
_entry.id   AF-A0A8H8CCQ6-F1
#
_cell.length_a   1.000
_cell.length_b   1.000
_cell.length_c   1.000
_cell.angle_alpha   90.00
_cell.angle_beta   90.00
_cell.angle_gamma   90.00
#
_symmetry.space_group_name_H-M   'P 1'
#
loop_
_entity.id
_entity.type
_entity.pdbx_description
1 polymer ?
#
loop_
_entity_poly.entity_id
_entity_poly.type
_entity_poly.pdbx_seq_one_letter_code
_entity_poly.pdbx_strand_id
1 'polypeptide(L)'
;MATFLASQPSTSFITIRVNNSTFLVIEDDSYGEEPYIYVKLYSDHILITDTGCNSPRQKHRSLTSLRQYLEMYPLSIYGGKCLNPGGQKKYVIICSHCHYDHILGIPQFLDTEPTIVASDFERSFILKELPKHSLCKYVNVPTPQYEISRWAGHMEYLSLDGHAFRIQFLHVPGHTPDSLAWYDIDEHHLYVGDTFYERKRAVPIPGLPDDAGQVSGLPATQAAIIFPEEGGNWIQYMSSLDTLNSFVLFRNAELRRQHSSSHDPIPRVKVGCGHLTHDADAEDMIHEVRSLFERIIAGKIPVTSSGQQRGVIHDFWLERKDSKFSVMAPRHVAEEARKHFCHRAST
;
A
#
# COMPACT_ATOMS: atom_id res chain seq x y z
N MET A 1 -46.29 -12.14 -7.25
CA MET A 1 -45.38 -11.27 -8.03
C MET A 1 -43.96 -11.67 -7.68
N ALA A 2 -43.27 -12.37 -8.58
CA ALA A 2 -41.87 -12.70 -8.40
C ALA A 2 -41.06 -11.41 -8.54
N THR A 3 -40.51 -10.91 -7.43
CA THR A 3 -39.46 -9.91 -7.45
C THR A 3 -38.30 -10.47 -8.26
N PHE A 4 -38.10 -9.94 -9.47
CA PHE A 4 -36.86 -10.11 -10.21
C PHE A 4 -35.74 -9.56 -9.31
N LEU A 5 -35.01 -10.45 -8.64
CA LEU A 5 -33.70 -10.11 -8.09
C LEU A 5 -32.85 -9.76 -9.30
N ALA A 6 -32.66 -8.48 -9.57
CA ALA A 6 -31.69 -8.04 -10.57
C ALA A 6 -30.35 -8.71 -10.21
N SER A 7 -29.80 -9.48 -11.15
CA SER A 7 -28.49 -10.10 -10.96
C SER A 7 -27.49 -9.00 -10.64
N GLN A 8 -26.77 -9.13 -9.52
CA GLN A 8 -25.74 -8.17 -9.12
C GLN A 8 -24.75 -7.98 -10.29
N PRO A 9 -24.35 -6.74 -10.61
CA PRO A 9 -23.42 -6.49 -11.72
C PRO A 9 -22.13 -7.28 -11.49
N SER A 10 -21.51 -7.75 -12.58
CA SER A 10 -20.17 -8.33 -12.50
C SER A 10 -19.12 -7.23 -12.34
N THR A 11 -18.02 -7.54 -11.67
CA THR A 11 -16.98 -6.55 -11.36
C THR A 11 -15.59 -7.17 -11.35
N SER A 12 -14.56 -6.34 -11.52
CA SER A 12 -13.16 -6.68 -11.28
C SER A 12 -12.69 -6.38 -9.86
N PHE A 13 -13.59 -6.02 -8.93
CA PHE A 13 -13.21 -5.65 -7.58
C PHE A 13 -13.78 -6.61 -6.53
N ILE A 14 -12.97 -6.91 -5.52
CA ILE A 14 -13.38 -7.65 -4.33
C ILE A 14 -13.25 -6.74 -3.12
N THR A 15 -14.26 -6.71 -2.26
CA THR A 15 -14.23 -5.89 -1.05
C THR A 15 -14.28 -6.73 0.21
N ILE A 16 -13.42 -6.39 1.18
CA ILE A 16 -13.40 -6.92 2.54
C ILE A 16 -13.58 -5.75 3.50
N ARG A 17 -14.25 -5.97 4.63
CA ARG A 17 -14.30 -4.98 5.71
C ARG A 17 -13.08 -5.15 6.61
N VAL A 18 -12.28 -4.10 6.76
CA VAL A 18 -11.06 -4.12 7.59
C VAL A 18 -11.40 -3.81 9.04
N ASN A 19 -12.18 -2.74 9.25
CA ASN A 19 -12.58 -2.28 10.58
C ASN A 19 -13.93 -1.53 10.51
N ASN A 20 -14.25 -0.68 11.48
CA ASN A 20 -15.58 -0.08 11.57
C ASN A 20 -15.87 0.90 10.43
N SER A 21 -14.88 1.65 9.98
CA SER A 21 -15.05 2.70 8.96
C SER A 21 -14.28 2.45 7.66
N THR A 22 -13.38 1.46 7.62
CA THR A 22 -12.51 1.19 6.48
C THR A 22 -12.80 -0.16 5.81
N PHE A 23 -12.83 -0.13 4.49
CA PHE A 23 -12.94 -1.27 3.59
C PHE A 23 -11.64 -1.42 2.80
N LEU A 24 -11.27 -2.65 2.52
CA LEU A 24 -10.25 -2.99 1.54
C LEU A 24 -10.95 -3.34 0.25
N VAL A 25 -10.59 -2.68 -0.84
CA VAL A 25 -10.96 -3.01 -2.21
C VAL A 25 -9.73 -3.55 -2.91
N ILE A 26 -9.85 -4.69 -3.57
CA ILE A 26 -8.75 -5.33 -4.32
C ILE A 26 -9.18 -5.41 -5.78
N GLU A 27 -8.32 -4.95 -6.69
CA GLU A 27 -8.53 -5.05 -8.13
C GLU A 27 -8.02 -6.39 -8.66
N ASP A 28 -8.86 -7.15 -9.36
CA ASP A 28 -8.44 -8.25 -10.25
C ASP A 28 -7.99 -7.64 -11.59
N ASP A 29 -6.72 -7.23 -11.62
CA ASP A 29 -6.11 -6.54 -12.75
C ASP A 29 -5.34 -7.49 -13.70
N SER A 30 -5.03 -7.00 -14.89
CA SER A 30 -4.38 -7.76 -15.95
C SER A 30 -2.85 -7.83 -15.85
N TYR A 31 -2.25 -7.06 -14.93
CA TYR A 31 -0.82 -7.10 -14.62
C TYR A 31 -0.49 -8.10 -13.51
N GLY A 32 -1.49 -8.49 -12.71
CA GLY A 32 -1.32 -9.43 -11.59
C GLY A 32 -0.73 -8.76 -10.34
N GLU A 33 -0.90 -7.45 -10.22
CA GLU A 33 -0.46 -6.70 -9.03
C GLU A 33 -1.42 -6.96 -7.86
N GLU A 34 -2.72 -7.02 -8.14
CA GLU A 34 -3.81 -7.11 -7.16
C GLU A 34 -3.71 -6.09 -6.00
N PRO A 35 -3.56 -4.78 -6.33
CA PRO A 35 -3.24 -3.76 -5.34
C PRO A 35 -4.36 -3.59 -4.30
N TYR A 36 -3.95 -3.31 -3.07
CA TYR A 36 -4.84 -3.09 -1.93
C TYR A 36 -5.21 -1.61 -1.84
N ILE A 37 -6.46 -1.30 -2.17
CA ILE A 37 -7.03 0.04 -2.14
C ILE A 37 -7.86 0.19 -0.87
N TYR A 38 -7.45 1.06 0.04
CA TYR A 38 -8.20 1.27 1.29
C TYR A 38 -9.21 2.39 1.14
N VAL A 39 -10.45 2.14 1.54
CA VAL A 39 -11.56 3.06 1.43
C VAL A 39 -12.17 3.32 2.81
N LYS A 40 -11.92 4.51 3.36
CA LYS A 40 -12.46 4.95 4.65
C LYS A 40 -13.65 5.90 4.45
N LEU A 41 -14.74 5.63 5.15
CA LEU A 41 -15.97 6.41 5.04
C LEU A 41 -16.06 7.48 6.13
N TYR A 42 -16.35 8.71 5.70
CA TYR A 42 -16.76 9.83 6.56
C TYR A 42 -18.20 10.25 6.23
N SER A 43 -18.75 11.22 6.96
CA SER A 43 -20.12 11.72 6.75
C SER A 43 -20.34 12.28 5.35
N ASP A 44 -19.41 13.08 4.87
CA ASP A 44 -19.46 13.87 3.62
C ASP A 44 -18.27 13.62 2.70
N HIS A 45 -17.26 12.88 3.18
CA HIS A 45 -16.08 12.49 2.43
C HIS A 45 -15.97 10.96 2.32
N ILE A 46 -15.30 10.53 1.26
CA ILE A 46 -14.76 9.19 1.12
C ILE A 46 -13.25 9.35 0.88
N LEU A 47 -12.46 8.72 1.73
CA LEU A 47 -11.02 8.72 1.61
C LEU A 47 -10.58 7.40 0.98
N ILE A 48 -9.77 7.49 -0.06
CA ILE A 48 -9.24 6.36 -0.80
C ILE A 48 -7.71 6.43 -0.70
N THR A 49 -7.07 5.33 -0.34
CA THR A 49 -5.61 5.17 -0.48
C THR A 49 -5.36 4.39 -1.74
N ASP A 50 -4.62 5.02 -2.65
CA ASP A 50 -4.30 4.52 -3.99
C ASP A 50 -5.55 4.23 -4.84
N THR A 51 -5.36 3.91 -6.12
CA THR A 51 -6.46 3.84 -7.10
C THR A 51 -6.43 2.63 -8.00
N GLY A 52 -5.45 1.74 -7.80
CA GLY A 52 -5.30 0.53 -8.59
C GLY A 52 -4.67 0.77 -9.96
N CYS A 53 -4.67 -0.31 -10.74
CA CYS A 53 -4.13 -0.37 -12.09
C CYS A 53 -5.10 0.14 -13.15
N ASN A 54 -6.40 0.21 -12.85
CA ASN A 54 -7.46 0.57 -13.81
C ASN A 54 -7.36 -0.28 -15.10
N SER A 55 -7.11 -1.58 -14.92
CA SER A 55 -6.77 -2.50 -16.00
C SER A 55 -7.34 -3.88 -15.70
N PRO A 56 -8.67 -4.07 -15.80
CA PRO A 56 -9.33 -5.30 -15.36
C PRO A 56 -8.81 -6.51 -16.12
N ARG A 57 -8.55 -7.62 -15.42
CA ARG A 57 -8.15 -8.90 -16.04
C ARG A 57 -9.19 -9.37 -17.06
N GLN A 58 -10.47 -9.17 -16.74
CA GLN A 58 -11.60 -9.53 -17.59
C GLN A 58 -12.36 -8.28 -18.05
N LYS A 59 -12.08 -7.82 -19.28
CA LYS A 59 -12.67 -6.59 -19.83
C LYS A 59 -14.18 -6.62 -20.06
N HIS A 60 -14.81 -7.79 -20.06
CA HIS A 60 -16.25 -7.95 -20.27
C HIS A 60 -17.08 -7.76 -18.98
N ARG A 61 -16.43 -7.53 -17.83
CA ARG A 61 -17.12 -7.23 -16.57
C ARG A 61 -17.84 -5.88 -16.67
N SER A 62 -18.98 -5.75 -15.99
CA SER A 62 -19.80 -4.53 -16.07
C SER A 62 -19.24 -3.34 -15.29
N LEU A 63 -18.53 -3.58 -14.17
CA LEU A 63 -17.94 -2.53 -13.33
C LEU A 63 -16.45 -2.76 -13.19
N THR A 64 -15.67 -2.05 -14.00
CA THR A 64 -14.21 -2.13 -14.06
C THR A 64 -13.50 -0.85 -13.63
N SER A 65 -14.23 0.25 -13.53
CA SER A 65 -13.75 1.50 -12.92
C SER A 65 -13.93 1.44 -11.42
N LEU A 66 -12.89 1.74 -10.64
CA LEU A 66 -12.98 1.80 -9.18
C LEU A 66 -14.03 2.84 -8.76
N ARG A 67 -14.09 4.02 -9.40
CA ARG A 67 -15.12 5.01 -9.09
C ARG A 67 -16.53 4.44 -9.30
N GLN A 68 -16.81 3.87 -10.48
CA GLN A 68 -18.12 3.28 -10.76
C GLN A 68 -18.45 2.16 -9.77
N TYR A 69 -17.46 1.35 -9.39
CA TYR A 69 -17.63 0.33 -8.37
C TYR A 69 -18.05 0.92 -7.03
N LEU A 70 -17.35 1.94 -6.54
CA LEU A 70 -17.67 2.61 -5.27
C LEU A 70 -19.08 3.23 -5.28
N GLU A 71 -19.51 3.74 -6.43
CA GLU A 71 -20.77 4.46 -6.58
C GLU A 71 -21.99 3.56 -6.84
N MET A 72 -21.78 2.40 -7.47
CA MET A 72 -22.86 1.60 -8.05
C MET A 72 -22.92 0.16 -7.54
N TYR A 73 -21.87 -0.35 -6.89
CA TYR A 73 -21.85 -1.75 -6.44
C TYR A 73 -22.37 -1.90 -5.01
N PRO A 74 -23.53 -2.55 -4.80
CA PRO A 74 -24.04 -2.80 -3.45
C PRO A 74 -23.22 -3.89 -2.76
N LEU A 75 -22.81 -3.63 -1.52
CA LEU A 75 -22.02 -4.57 -0.73
C LEU A 75 -22.87 -5.23 0.36
N SER A 76 -22.96 -6.56 0.35
CA SER A 76 -23.66 -7.32 1.40
C SER A 76 -23.08 -7.05 2.80
N ILE A 77 -21.76 -6.99 2.90
CA ILE A 77 -21.01 -6.64 4.12
C ILE A 77 -21.25 -5.19 4.61
N TYR A 78 -21.94 -4.37 3.81
CA TYR A 78 -22.34 -3.02 4.14
C TYR A 78 -23.87 -2.82 3.97
N GLY A 79 -24.64 -3.85 4.35
CA GLY A 79 -26.10 -3.78 4.38
C GLY A 79 -26.75 -3.58 3.01
N GLY A 80 -26.09 -4.05 1.94
CA GLY A 80 -26.55 -3.90 0.55
C GLY A 80 -26.39 -2.49 -0.03
N LYS A 81 -25.62 -1.61 0.62
CA LYS A 81 -25.36 -0.24 0.15
C LYS A 81 -24.06 -0.16 -0.65
N CYS A 82 -23.98 0.80 -1.57
CA CYS A 82 -22.72 1.22 -2.18
C CYS A 82 -21.89 2.03 -1.17
N LEU A 83 -20.58 2.09 -1.36
CA LEU A 83 -19.68 2.87 -0.49
C LEU A 83 -19.87 4.38 -0.68
N ASN A 84 -20.15 4.83 -1.91
CA ASN A 84 -20.46 6.22 -2.23
C ASN A 84 -21.63 6.36 -3.22
N PRO A 85 -22.88 6.02 -2.83
CA PRO A 85 -24.00 5.90 -3.77
C PRO A 85 -24.19 7.15 -4.63
N GLY A 86 -24.00 7.00 -5.94
CA GLY A 86 -24.13 8.10 -6.91
C GLY A 86 -23.13 9.25 -6.73
N GLY A 87 -21.98 9.01 -6.11
CA GLY A 87 -20.92 10.02 -5.96
C GLY A 87 -21.25 11.15 -4.98
N GLN A 88 -22.13 10.91 -4.00
CA GLN A 88 -22.62 11.96 -3.09
C GLN A 88 -21.56 12.51 -2.12
N LYS A 89 -20.54 11.73 -1.78
CA LYS A 89 -19.43 12.13 -0.92
C LYS A 89 -18.28 12.65 -1.78
N LYS A 90 -17.59 13.66 -1.26
CA LYS A 90 -16.36 14.22 -1.86
C LYS A 90 -15.21 13.22 -1.76
N TYR A 91 -14.40 13.11 -2.81
CA TYR A 91 -13.25 12.22 -2.84
C TYR A 91 -11.99 12.87 -2.29
N VAL A 92 -11.32 12.16 -1.38
CA VAL A 92 -9.94 12.44 -0.94
C VAL A 92 -9.10 11.23 -1.33
N ILE A 93 -8.07 11.42 -2.15
CA ILE A 93 -7.20 10.36 -2.63
C ILE A 93 -5.81 10.56 -2.02
N ILE A 94 -5.37 9.64 -1.19
CA ILE A 94 -3.99 9.59 -0.70
C ILE A 94 -3.19 8.68 -1.62
N CYS A 95 -2.16 9.22 -2.28
CA CYS A 95 -1.17 8.41 -2.98
C CYS A 95 -0.12 7.95 -1.98
N SER A 96 0.01 6.64 -1.77
CA SER A 96 1.10 6.07 -0.98
C SER A 96 2.44 6.27 -1.68
N HIS A 97 2.48 6.15 -3.00
CA HIS A 97 3.61 6.53 -3.87
C HIS A 97 3.17 6.55 -5.34
N CYS A 98 4.09 6.90 -6.25
CA CYS A 98 3.75 7.17 -7.65
C CYS A 98 3.77 5.99 -8.63
N HIS A 99 3.93 4.75 -8.18
CA HIS A 99 3.90 3.60 -9.10
C HIS A 99 2.51 3.39 -9.73
N TYR A 100 2.51 2.79 -10.92
CA TYR A 100 1.35 2.70 -11.80
C TYR A 100 0.14 2.00 -11.15
N ASP A 101 0.36 0.96 -10.37
CA ASP A 101 -0.65 0.20 -9.63
C ASP A 101 -1.30 0.99 -8.48
N HIS A 102 -0.77 2.18 -8.18
CA HIS A 102 -1.35 3.09 -7.19
C HIS A 102 -2.05 4.30 -7.83
N ILE A 103 -1.65 4.73 -9.03
CA ILE A 103 -2.09 6.01 -9.61
C ILE A 103 -2.89 5.92 -10.92
N LEU A 104 -2.95 4.77 -11.58
CA LEU A 104 -3.61 4.65 -12.90
C LEU A 104 -5.13 4.85 -12.83
N GLY A 105 -5.73 4.62 -11.67
CA GLY A 105 -7.13 4.91 -11.42
C GLY A 105 -7.42 6.36 -11.00
N ILE A 106 -6.47 7.30 -10.98
CA ILE A 106 -6.76 8.70 -10.65
C ILE A 106 -7.66 9.40 -11.71
N PRO A 107 -7.42 9.25 -13.03
CA PRO A 107 -8.15 10.02 -14.05
C PRO A 107 -9.67 9.91 -14.01
N GLN A 108 -10.22 8.77 -13.58
CA GLN A 108 -11.68 8.53 -13.45
C GLN A 108 -12.35 9.38 -12.34
N PHE A 109 -11.56 10.03 -11.46
CA PHE A 109 -12.08 10.89 -10.40
C PHE A 109 -11.98 12.38 -10.72
N LEU A 110 -11.26 12.81 -11.77
CA LEU A 110 -10.88 14.22 -11.95
C LEU A 110 -12.06 15.19 -12.15
N ASP A 111 -13.15 14.74 -12.78
CA ASP A 111 -14.40 15.50 -12.94
C ASP A 111 -15.15 15.74 -11.63
N THR A 112 -14.75 15.06 -10.54
CA THR A 112 -15.30 15.28 -9.19
C THR A 112 -14.54 16.31 -8.37
N GLU A 113 -13.50 16.93 -8.96
CA GLU A 113 -12.58 17.84 -8.28
C GLU A 113 -12.01 17.21 -6.98
N PRO A 114 -11.36 16.03 -7.07
CA PRO A 114 -10.92 15.30 -5.90
C PRO A 114 -9.77 16.03 -5.21
N THR A 115 -9.66 15.88 -3.88
CA THR A 115 -8.44 16.29 -3.17
C THR A 115 -7.40 15.18 -3.28
N ILE A 116 -6.36 15.38 -4.08
CA ILE A 116 -5.24 14.43 -4.22
C ILE A 116 -4.11 14.83 -3.27
N VAL A 117 -3.71 13.89 -2.42
CA VAL A 117 -2.68 14.06 -1.39
C VAL A 117 -1.48 13.19 -1.71
N ALA A 118 -0.28 13.76 -1.69
CA ALA A 118 0.98 13.02 -1.85
C ALA A 118 2.05 13.54 -0.88
N SER A 119 3.13 12.78 -0.70
CA SER A 119 4.25 13.14 0.19
C SER A 119 4.92 14.45 -0.23
N ASP A 120 5.13 15.37 0.71
CA ASP A 120 5.96 16.56 0.46
C ASP A 120 7.48 16.25 0.51
N PHE A 121 7.86 15.01 0.87
CA PHE A 121 9.24 14.54 0.80
C PHE A 121 9.62 14.26 -0.66
N GLU A 122 10.74 14.84 -1.09
CA GLU A 122 11.29 14.63 -2.45
C GLU A 122 10.27 14.87 -3.59
N ARG A 123 9.44 15.93 -3.50
CA ARG A 123 8.40 16.27 -4.51
C ARG A 123 8.86 16.23 -5.96
N SER A 124 10.14 16.52 -6.24
CA SER A 124 10.73 16.41 -7.57
C SER A 124 10.60 15.01 -8.19
N PHE A 125 10.54 13.97 -7.36
CA PHE A 125 10.32 12.59 -7.77
C PHE A 125 9.00 12.47 -8.55
N ILE A 126 7.94 13.16 -8.11
CA ILE A 126 6.67 13.23 -8.82
C ILE A 126 6.72 14.33 -9.88
N LEU A 127 7.08 15.56 -9.51
CA LEU A 127 6.87 16.74 -10.35
C LEU A 127 7.73 16.80 -11.63
N LYS A 128 8.94 16.23 -11.62
CA LYS A 128 9.89 16.38 -12.73
C LYS A 128 9.95 15.17 -13.66
N GLU A 129 9.77 13.96 -13.12
CA GLU A 129 10.05 12.72 -13.84
C GLU A 129 9.00 11.63 -13.61
N LEU A 130 7.73 11.97 -13.34
CA LEU A 130 6.65 10.99 -13.16
C LEU A 130 6.60 9.90 -14.25
N PRO A 131 6.78 10.20 -15.56
CA PRO A 131 6.79 9.14 -16.58
C PRO A 131 7.92 8.11 -16.44
N LYS A 132 9.03 8.49 -15.81
CA LYS A 132 10.14 7.59 -15.51
C LYS A 132 9.87 6.81 -14.22
N HIS A 133 9.43 7.50 -13.17
CA HIS A 133 9.32 6.94 -11.82
C HIS A 133 8.04 6.14 -11.58
N SER A 134 6.95 6.42 -12.32
CA SER A 134 5.70 5.67 -12.17
C SER A 134 5.75 4.25 -12.71
N LEU A 135 6.81 3.86 -13.40
CA LEU A 135 6.98 2.56 -14.07
C LEU A 135 5.95 2.26 -15.18
N CYS A 136 5.01 3.15 -15.48
CA CYS A 136 4.00 3.01 -16.53
C CYS A 136 4.60 2.57 -17.89
N LYS A 137 5.77 3.14 -18.24
CA LYS A 137 6.48 2.81 -19.49
C LYS A 137 6.87 1.33 -19.62
N TYR A 138 7.06 0.63 -18.50
CA TYR A 138 7.45 -0.79 -18.49
C TYR A 138 6.28 -1.74 -18.68
N VAL A 139 5.05 -1.25 -18.46
CA VAL A 139 3.80 -1.98 -18.71
C VAL A 139 3.01 -1.43 -19.91
N ASN A 140 3.67 -0.60 -20.74
CA ASN A 140 3.12 -0.01 -21.96
C ASN A 140 1.81 0.76 -21.77
N VAL A 141 1.65 1.45 -20.63
CA VAL A 141 0.52 2.32 -20.35
C VAL A 141 0.95 3.79 -20.31
N PRO A 142 0.14 4.74 -20.80
CA PRO A 142 0.42 6.16 -20.62
C PRO A 142 0.43 6.54 -19.14
N THR A 143 1.41 7.34 -18.73
CA THR A 143 1.42 7.95 -17.39
C THR A 143 0.19 8.86 -17.22
N PRO A 144 -0.59 8.71 -16.14
CA PRO A 144 -1.78 9.52 -15.93
C PRO A 144 -1.41 10.98 -15.64
N GLN A 145 -2.26 11.91 -16.06
CA GLN A 145 -2.11 13.34 -15.79
C GLN A 145 -3.07 13.76 -14.68
N TYR A 146 -2.53 14.37 -13.63
CA TYR A 146 -3.26 14.88 -12.49
C TYR A 146 -2.39 15.89 -11.73
N GLU A 147 -3.02 16.70 -10.87
CA GLU A 147 -2.32 17.65 -10.02
C GLU A 147 -2.46 17.25 -8.56
N ILE A 148 -1.38 17.39 -7.79
CA ILE A 148 -1.41 17.19 -6.34
C ILE A 148 -2.08 18.41 -5.69
N SER A 149 -3.25 18.20 -5.09
CA SER A 149 -4.01 19.23 -4.38
C SER A 149 -3.35 19.60 -3.06
N ARG A 150 -2.75 18.62 -2.37
CA ARG A 150 -2.10 18.81 -1.07
C ARG A 150 -0.82 17.98 -0.94
N TRP A 151 0.23 18.63 -0.47
CA TRP A 151 1.48 17.99 -0.08
C TRP A 151 1.44 17.71 1.42
N ALA A 152 1.58 16.45 1.81
CA ALA A 152 1.54 15.99 3.19
C ALA A 152 2.94 16.01 3.83
N GLY A 153 3.09 16.76 4.92
CA GLY A 153 4.29 16.82 5.73
C GLY A 153 4.43 15.66 6.71
N HIS A 154 5.66 15.38 7.14
CA HIS A 154 5.93 14.38 8.17
C HIS A 154 5.22 14.74 9.48
N MET A 155 4.50 13.78 10.08
CA MET A 155 3.73 13.93 11.32
C MET A 155 2.58 14.94 11.25
N GLU A 156 2.25 15.44 10.05
CA GLU A 156 1.13 16.35 9.83
C GLU A 156 -0.21 15.63 10.00
N TYR A 157 -1.21 16.32 10.54
CA TYR A 157 -2.58 15.84 10.59
C TYR A 157 -3.38 16.28 9.36
N LEU A 158 -4.12 15.36 8.76
CA LEU A 158 -5.01 15.67 7.64
C LEU A 158 -6.20 16.52 8.12
N SER A 159 -6.34 17.70 7.54
CA SER A 159 -7.46 18.61 7.81
C SER A 159 -7.86 19.37 6.55
N LEU A 160 -9.05 19.15 6.02
CA LEU A 160 -9.57 19.81 4.80
C LEU A 160 -10.83 20.59 5.14
N ASP A 161 -10.96 21.83 4.64
CA ASP A 161 -12.15 22.67 4.85
C ASP A 161 -12.60 22.81 6.32
N GLY A 162 -11.64 22.79 7.26
CA GLY A 162 -11.91 22.82 8.71
C GLY A 162 -12.37 21.48 9.31
N HIS A 163 -12.47 20.42 8.51
CA HIS A 163 -12.73 19.05 8.96
C HIS A 163 -11.42 18.33 9.32
N ALA A 164 -11.29 17.90 10.56
CA ALA A 164 -10.17 17.07 11.01
C ALA A 164 -10.47 15.59 10.75
N PHE A 165 -9.71 14.97 9.84
CA PHE A 165 -9.89 13.57 9.45
C PHE A 165 -9.33 12.58 10.49
N ARG A 166 -8.62 13.09 11.51
CA ARG A 166 -7.95 12.26 12.53
C ARG A 166 -7.01 11.21 11.91
N ILE A 167 -6.36 11.63 10.84
CA ILE A 167 -5.28 10.93 10.16
C ILE A 167 -3.98 11.67 10.39
N GLN A 168 -2.91 10.94 10.66
CA GLN A 168 -1.56 11.49 10.73
C GLN A 168 -0.65 10.87 9.67
N PHE A 169 0.11 11.70 8.98
CA PHE A 169 1.03 11.27 7.93
C PHE A 169 2.43 10.94 8.45
N LEU A 170 3.07 9.96 7.83
CA LEU A 170 4.47 9.63 8.05
C LEU A 170 5.15 9.42 6.70
N HIS A 171 6.17 10.22 6.39
CA HIS A 171 7.08 9.88 5.29
C HIS A 171 7.83 8.60 5.62
N VAL A 172 7.87 7.68 4.64
CA VAL A 172 8.55 6.39 4.76
C VAL A 172 9.40 6.10 3.52
N PRO A 173 10.29 7.03 3.11
CA PRO A 173 11.11 6.84 1.92
C PRO A 173 11.95 5.56 2.02
N GLY A 174 12.09 4.85 0.91
CA GLY A 174 12.93 3.66 0.86
C GLY A 174 12.56 2.73 -0.28
N HIS A 175 11.28 2.33 -0.36
CA HIS A 175 10.74 1.67 -1.56
C HIS A 175 10.82 2.65 -2.73
N THR A 176 10.22 3.82 -2.57
CA THR A 176 10.45 5.00 -3.39
C THR A 176 10.75 6.21 -2.50
N PRO A 177 11.34 7.29 -3.04
CA PRO A 177 11.53 8.52 -2.30
C PRO A 177 10.22 9.18 -1.85
N ASP A 178 9.15 9.09 -2.64
CA ASP A 178 7.85 9.71 -2.35
C ASP A 178 6.92 8.87 -1.46
N SER A 179 7.40 7.73 -0.94
CA SER A 179 6.60 6.82 -0.12
C SER A 179 6.00 7.49 1.14
N LEU A 180 4.69 7.37 1.30
CA LEU A 180 3.86 7.99 2.34
C LEU A 180 3.01 6.94 3.04
N ALA A 181 3.14 6.88 4.36
CA ALA A 181 2.25 6.15 5.25
C ALA A 181 1.27 7.11 5.92
N TRP A 182 0.14 6.57 6.38
CA TRP A 182 -0.81 7.30 7.20
C TRP A 182 -1.40 6.44 8.30
N TYR A 183 -1.62 7.05 9.46
CA TYR A 183 -2.17 6.41 10.65
C TYR A 183 -3.57 6.93 10.93
N ASP A 184 -4.52 6.01 10.98
CA ASP A 184 -5.88 6.23 11.44
C ASP A 184 -5.93 6.21 12.97
N ILE A 185 -6.18 7.36 13.58
CA ILE A 185 -6.18 7.48 15.04
C ILE A 185 -7.37 6.76 15.65
N ASP A 186 -8.51 6.71 14.97
CA ASP A 186 -9.75 6.15 15.51
C ASP A 186 -9.80 4.62 15.38
N GLU A 187 -9.25 4.09 14.29
CA GLU A 187 -9.20 2.64 14.06
C GLU A 187 -7.89 1.99 14.54
N HIS A 188 -6.93 2.79 15.02
CA HIS A 188 -5.59 2.35 15.42
C HIS A 188 -4.87 1.53 14.34
N HIS A 189 -4.98 1.99 13.09
CA HIS A 189 -4.50 1.25 11.92
C HIS A 189 -3.54 2.10 11.10
N LEU A 190 -2.37 1.53 10.79
CA LEU A 190 -1.30 2.16 10.03
C LEU A 190 -1.30 1.61 8.60
N TYR A 191 -1.37 2.47 7.61
CA TYR A 191 -1.31 2.11 6.20
C TYR A 191 0.04 2.54 5.62
N VAL A 192 0.81 1.58 5.08
CA VAL A 192 2.23 1.81 4.72
C VAL A 192 2.53 1.68 3.22
N GLY A 193 1.51 1.46 2.38
CA GLY A 193 1.71 1.15 0.96
C GLY A 193 2.68 -0.02 0.79
N ASP A 194 3.61 0.12 -0.14
CA ASP A 194 4.55 -0.95 -0.52
C ASP A 194 5.80 -1.03 0.34
N THR A 195 5.84 -0.31 1.46
CA THR A 195 6.99 -0.32 2.37
C THR A 195 7.37 -1.75 2.79
N PHE A 196 6.39 -2.60 3.10
CA PHE A 196 6.59 -4.03 3.32
C PHE A 196 5.27 -4.77 3.21
N TYR A 197 5.32 -6.07 2.96
CA TYR A 197 4.18 -6.98 2.98
C TYR A 197 4.66 -8.44 3.04
N GLU A 198 3.79 -9.35 3.48
CA GLU A 198 4.08 -10.78 3.45
C GLU A 198 4.08 -11.33 2.01
N ARG A 199 4.74 -12.48 1.81
CA ARG A 199 4.87 -13.14 0.49
C ARG A 199 3.57 -13.72 -0.07
N LYS A 200 2.56 -13.87 0.78
CA LYS A 200 1.26 -14.48 0.45
C LYS A 200 0.20 -13.99 1.43
N ARG A 201 -1.07 -14.07 1.03
CA ARG A 201 -2.19 -13.74 1.92
C ARG A 201 -2.27 -14.77 3.05
N ALA A 202 -2.50 -14.31 4.28
CA ALA A 202 -2.76 -15.21 5.41
C ALA A 202 -4.05 -16.03 5.22
N VAL A 203 -5.05 -15.43 4.54
CA VAL A 203 -6.33 -16.06 4.22
C VAL A 203 -6.59 -15.91 2.71
N PRO A 204 -6.77 -17.01 1.96
CA PRO A 204 -7.17 -16.94 0.56
C PRO A 204 -8.51 -16.23 0.38
N ILE A 205 -8.64 -15.43 -0.68
CA ILE A 205 -9.88 -14.73 -1.00
C ILE A 205 -10.64 -15.50 -2.07
N PRO A 206 -11.87 -15.96 -1.81
CA PRO A 206 -12.65 -16.68 -2.80
C PRO A 206 -12.84 -15.86 -4.08
N GLY A 207 -12.46 -16.46 -5.22
CA GLY A 207 -12.66 -15.86 -6.55
C GLY A 207 -11.54 -14.93 -7.01
N LEU A 208 -10.51 -14.69 -6.20
CA LEU A 208 -9.28 -14.01 -6.60
C LEU A 208 -8.18 -15.04 -6.85
N PRO A 209 -7.42 -14.93 -7.95
CA PRO A 209 -6.18 -15.69 -8.11
C PRO A 209 -5.24 -15.48 -6.90
N ASP A 210 -4.47 -16.49 -6.53
CA ASP A 210 -3.38 -16.32 -5.55
C ASP A 210 -2.07 -16.06 -6.30
N ASP A 211 -2.13 -15.10 -7.23
CA ASP A 211 -1.04 -14.73 -8.15
C ASP A 211 -0.55 -13.29 -7.97
N ALA A 212 -0.99 -12.58 -6.95
CA ALA A 212 -0.52 -11.23 -6.62
C ALA A 212 1.00 -11.16 -6.41
N GLY A 213 1.60 -10.09 -6.95
CA GLY A 213 3.00 -9.75 -6.69
C GLY A 213 3.99 -10.77 -7.25
N GLN A 214 3.66 -11.45 -8.36
CA GLN A 214 4.57 -12.42 -8.97
C GLN A 214 5.92 -11.79 -9.31
N VAL A 215 6.98 -12.43 -8.85
CA VAL A 215 8.33 -12.10 -9.26
C VAL A 215 8.71 -12.98 -10.45
N SER A 216 9.17 -12.36 -11.54
CA SER A 216 9.64 -13.09 -12.72
C SER A 216 10.72 -14.11 -12.35
N GLY A 217 10.46 -15.40 -12.64
CA GLY A 217 11.35 -16.51 -12.32
C GLY A 217 11.10 -17.18 -10.96
N LEU A 218 10.11 -16.76 -10.18
CA LEU A 218 9.62 -17.45 -8.99
C LEU A 218 8.27 -18.15 -9.24
N PRO A 219 7.90 -19.18 -8.45
CA PRO A 219 6.57 -19.75 -8.49
C PRO A 219 5.51 -18.69 -8.19
N ALA A 220 4.35 -18.81 -8.85
CA ALA A 220 3.23 -17.87 -8.84
C ALA A 220 2.76 -17.36 -7.46
N THR A 221 3.05 -18.09 -6.38
CA THR A 221 2.57 -17.81 -5.02
C THR A 221 3.63 -17.18 -4.10
N GLN A 222 4.71 -16.62 -4.67
CA GLN A 222 5.86 -16.11 -3.91
C GLN A 222 6.18 -14.67 -4.28
N ALA A 223 5.43 -13.72 -3.71
CA ALA A 223 5.76 -12.30 -3.81
C ALA A 223 7.02 -11.95 -3.00
N ALA A 224 7.52 -10.73 -3.17
CA ALA A 224 8.65 -10.19 -2.41
C ALA A 224 8.41 -8.71 -2.13
N ILE A 225 9.03 -8.17 -1.08
CA ILE A 225 9.22 -6.73 -0.90
C ILE A 225 10.18 -6.28 -2.01
N ILE A 226 9.69 -5.51 -2.96
CA ILE A 226 10.40 -5.13 -4.18
C ILE A 226 10.98 -3.73 -4.01
N PHE A 227 12.17 -3.48 -4.54
CA PHE A 227 12.73 -2.13 -4.67
C PHE A 227 12.99 -1.86 -6.15
N PRO A 228 12.52 -0.72 -6.70
CA PRO A 228 12.83 -0.32 -8.06
C PRO A 228 14.24 0.28 -8.17
N GLU A 229 14.82 0.19 -9.37
CA GLU A 229 16.01 0.97 -9.74
C GLU A 229 15.73 2.48 -9.67
N GLU A 230 14.50 2.89 -10.02
CA GLU A 230 14.09 4.27 -10.16
C GLU A 230 13.95 5.04 -8.84
N GLY A 231 14.48 4.55 -7.71
CA GLY A 231 14.43 5.29 -6.45
C GLY A 231 14.61 4.46 -5.18
N GLY A 232 14.74 3.13 -5.28
CA GLY A 232 14.96 2.26 -4.13
C GLY A 232 16.21 2.66 -3.35
N ASN A 233 16.07 2.78 -2.02
CA ASN A 233 17.16 3.20 -1.14
C ASN A 233 17.06 2.50 0.22
N TRP A 234 17.91 1.50 0.44
CA TRP A 234 17.89 0.71 1.67
C TRP A 234 18.36 1.45 2.92
N ILE A 235 19.17 2.51 2.78
CA ILE A 235 19.63 3.31 3.92
C ILE A 235 18.46 4.17 4.44
N GLN A 236 17.72 4.81 3.54
CA GLN A 236 16.49 5.53 3.89
C GLN A 236 15.42 4.55 4.38
N TYR A 237 15.27 3.41 3.72
CA TYR A 237 14.32 2.38 4.13
C TYR A 237 14.52 1.93 5.58
N MET A 238 15.76 1.61 5.98
CA MET A 238 16.04 1.23 7.38
C MET A 238 15.70 2.36 8.37
N SER A 239 15.93 3.62 7.99
CA SER A 239 15.56 4.79 8.80
C SER A 239 14.03 4.96 8.89
N SER A 240 13.31 4.65 7.81
CA SER A 240 11.85 4.63 7.78
C SER A 240 11.28 3.53 8.67
N LEU A 241 11.88 2.33 8.68
CA LEU A 241 11.50 1.26 9.61
C LEU A 241 11.73 1.65 11.08
N ASP A 242 12.84 2.34 11.40
CA ASP A 242 13.10 2.86 12.75
C ASP A 242 12.06 3.90 13.17
N THR A 243 11.66 4.77 12.24
CA THR A 243 10.63 5.80 12.44
C THR A 243 9.26 5.17 12.70
N LEU A 244 8.85 4.22 11.85
CA LEU A 244 7.60 3.47 12.00
C LEU A 244 7.57 2.70 13.32
N ASN A 245 8.66 2.02 13.68
CA ASN A 245 8.76 1.28 14.95
C ASN A 245 8.59 2.22 16.15
N SER A 246 9.30 3.36 16.15
CA SER A 246 9.21 4.35 17.23
C SER A 246 7.79 4.90 17.36
N PHE A 247 7.14 5.20 16.23
CA PHE A 247 5.76 5.68 16.20
C PHE A 247 4.78 4.63 16.75
N VAL A 248 4.88 3.38 16.29
CA VAL A 248 4.00 2.29 16.73
C VAL A 248 4.20 1.98 18.22
N LEU A 249 5.44 1.95 18.71
CA LEU A 249 5.72 1.78 20.14
C LEU A 249 5.08 2.88 20.99
N PHE A 250 5.17 4.13 20.53
CA PHE A 250 4.54 5.27 21.20
C PHE A 250 3.01 5.11 21.23
N ARG A 251 2.37 4.79 20.09
CA ARG A 251 0.92 4.58 20.01
C ARG A 251 0.45 3.39 20.85
N ASN A 252 1.16 2.27 20.82
CA ASN A 252 0.88 1.12 21.68
C ASN A 252 1.00 1.47 23.17
N ALA A 253 1.97 2.32 23.55
CA ALA A 253 2.09 2.79 24.93
C ALA A 253 0.91 3.70 25.34
N GLU A 254 0.41 4.55 24.43
CA GLU A 254 -0.81 5.34 24.65
C GLU A 254 -2.04 4.45 24.84
N LEU A 255 -2.22 3.45 23.97
CA LEU A 255 -3.33 2.50 24.05
C LEU A 255 -3.32 1.73 25.37
N ARG A 256 -2.16 1.27 25.82
CA ARG A 256 -1.98 0.62 27.14
C ARG A 256 -2.39 1.54 28.28
N ARG A 257 -2.01 2.82 28.24
CA ARG A 257 -2.41 3.79 29.27
C ARG A 257 -3.92 4.01 29.28
N GLN A 258 -4.54 4.15 28.11
CA GLN A 258 -5.99 4.39 27.98
C GLN A 258 -6.84 3.18 28.43
N HIS A 259 -6.34 1.95 28.19
CA HIS A 259 -7.07 0.71 28.51
C HIS A 259 -6.63 0.07 29.84
N SER A 260 -5.75 0.71 30.60
CA SER A 260 -5.16 0.15 31.83
C SER A 260 -6.17 -0.19 32.94
N SER A 261 -7.40 0.32 32.86
CA SER A 261 -8.49 0.02 33.81
C SER A 261 -9.57 -0.92 33.24
N SER A 262 -9.43 -1.39 31.99
CA SER A 262 -10.38 -2.33 31.36
C SER A 262 -9.95 -3.78 31.59
N HIS A 263 -10.93 -4.69 31.66
CA HIS A 263 -10.70 -6.14 31.63
C HIS A 263 -10.55 -6.69 30.21
N ASP A 264 -10.83 -5.88 29.19
CA ASP A 264 -10.69 -6.27 27.80
C ASP A 264 -9.21 -6.31 27.35
N PRO A 265 -8.86 -7.15 26.35
CA PRO A 265 -7.53 -7.12 25.74
C PRO A 265 -7.16 -5.72 25.26
N ILE A 266 -5.96 -5.27 25.59
CA ILE A 266 -5.47 -3.96 25.16
C ILE A 266 -5.30 -3.97 23.63
N PRO A 267 -5.96 -3.06 22.89
CA PRO A 267 -5.76 -2.96 21.46
C PRO A 267 -4.31 -2.59 21.14
N ARG A 268 -3.80 -3.13 20.04
CA ARG A 268 -2.47 -2.83 19.50
C ARG A 268 -2.65 -2.26 18.10
N VAL A 269 -1.70 -1.41 17.68
CA VAL A 269 -1.72 -0.84 16.35
C VAL A 269 -1.62 -1.93 15.30
N LYS A 270 -2.56 -1.90 14.36
CA LYS A 270 -2.62 -2.83 13.23
C LYS A 270 -1.98 -2.19 11.99
N VAL A 271 -1.56 -3.00 11.03
CA VAL A 271 -0.94 -2.52 9.79
C VAL A 271 -1.61 -3.09 8.54
N GLY A 272 -1.76 -2.22 7.54
CA GLY A 272 -2.22 -2.53 6.19
C GLY A 272 -1.19 -2.07 5.16
N CYS A 273 -0.91 -2.93 4.21
CA CYS A 273 0.10 -2.76 3.17
C CYS A 273 -0.58 -2.59 1.81
N GLY A 274 0.19 -2.13 0.82
CA GLY A 274 -0.26 -1.96 -0.57
C GLY A 274 -0.53 -3.29 -1.28
N HIS A 275 0.01 -4.39 -0.75
CA HIS A 275 -0.18 -5.74 -1.27
C HIS A 275 -0.30 -6.76 -0.13
N LEU A 276 -1.04 -7.85 -0.37
CA LEU A 276 -1.04 -9.13 0.37
C LEU A 276 -1.37 -9.14 1.88
N THR A 277 -1.23 -8.03 2.59
CA THR A 277 -1.34 -7.92 4.05
C THR A 277 -2.17 -6.70 4.42
N HIS A 278 -3.44 -6.88 4.80
CA HIS A 278 -4.32 -5.76 5.21
C HIS A 278 -4.51 -5.59 6.71
N ASP A 279 -4.12 -6.60 7.49
CA ASP A 279 -4.39 -6.62 8.92
C ASP A 279 -3.39 -7.53 9.64
N ALA A 280 -2.28 -6.95 10.09
CA ALA A 280 -1.28 -7.61 10.94
C ALA A 280 -0.97 -6.75 12.18
N ASP A 281 -0.25 -7.30 13.16
CA ASP A 281 0.29 -6.47 14.26
C ASP A 281 1.45 -5.63 13.71
N ALA A 282 1.34 -4.30 13.83
CA ALA A 282 2.31 -3.40 13.22
C ALA A 282 3.70 -3.53 13.87
N GLU A 283 3.78 -3.66 15.19
CA GLU A 283 5.05 -3.73 15.92
C GLU A 283 5.82 -4.99 15.55
N ASP A 284 5.13 -6.14 15.57
CA ASP A 284 5.73 -7.43 15.25
C ASP A 284 6.21 -7.45 13.79
N MET A 285 5.38 -6.99 12.86
CA MET A 285 5.71 -6.99 11.43
C MET A 285 6.89 -6.07 11.11
N ILE A 286 6.90 -4.84 11.64
CA ILE A 286 8.03 -3.90 11.46
C ILE A 286 9.31 -4.50 12.04
N HIS A 287 9.25 -5.12 13.23
CA HIS A 287 10.41 -5.75 13.85
C HIS A 287 10.96 -6.91 13.02
N GLU A 288 10.08 -7.81 12.55
CA GLU A 288 10.48 -8.96 11.71
C GLU A 288 11.12 -8.50 10.39
N VAL A 289 10.51 -7.52 9.70
CA VAL A 289 11.03 -6.97 8.44
C VAL A 289 12.37 -6.27 8.67
N ARG A 290 12.47 -5.40 9.68
CA ARG A 290 13.72 -4.71 9.99
C ARG A 290 14.85 -5.70 10.30
N SER A 291 14.56 -6.72 11.09
CA SER A 291 15.53 -7.76 11.42
C SER A 291 15.96 -8.59 10.20
N LEU A 292 15.05 -8.84 9.24
CA LEU A 292 15.40 -9.46 7.96
C LEU A 292 16.43 -8.63 7.20
N PHE A 293 16.20 -7.33 7.03
CA PHE A 293 17.13 -6.44 6.31
C PHE A 293 18.48 -6.34 7.01
N GLU A 294 18.53 -6.28 8.35
CA GLU A 294 19.79 -6.33 9.09
C GLU A 294 20.60 -7.60 8.76
N ARG A 295 19.92 -8.76 8.70
CA ARG A 295 20.58 -10.03 8.36
C ARG A 295 21.06 -10.06 6.91
N ILE A 296 20.29 -9.53 5.95
CA ILE A 296 20.70 -9.41 4.54
C ILE A 296 21.92 -8.48 4.41
N ILE A 297 21.84 -7.28 4.97
CA ILE A 297 22.89 -6.26 4.94
C ILE A 297 24.17 -6.81 5.57
N ALA A 298 24.08 -7.51 6.70
CA ALA A 298 25.22 -8.17 7.36
C ALA A 298 25.76 -9.39 6.60
N GLY A 299 25.15 -9.79 5.48
CA GLY A 299 25.57 -10.96 4.70
C GLY A 299 25.26 -12.30 5.35
N LYS A 300 24.34 -12.34 6.31
CA LYS A 300 23.91 -13.57 6.99
C LYS A 300 22.86 -14.35 6.19
N ILE A 301 22.18 -13.69 5.25
CA ILE A 301 21.23 -14.32 4.32
C ILE A 301 21.87 -14.26 2.92
N PRO A 302 22.22 -15.40 2.31
CA PRO A 302 22.79 -15.41 0.97
C PRO A 302 21.75 -15.01 -0.07
N VAL A 303 22.23 -14.54 -1.23
CA VAL A 303 21.38 -14.35 -2.40
C VAL A 303 20.87 -15.72 -2.86
N THR A 304 19.55 -15.86 -2.94
CA THR A 304 18.89 -17.09 -3.40
C THR A 304 19.01 -17.24 -4.91
N SER A 305 18.80 -16.14 -5.64
CA SER A 305 18.94 -16.06 -7.10
C SER A 305 19.19 -14.62 -7.54
N SER A 306 19.68 -14.46 -8.76
CA SER A 306 19.88 -13.15 -9.39
C SER A 306 19.29 -13.15 -10.80
N GLY A 307 18.77 -12.01 -11.23
CA GLY A 307 18.27 -11.80 -12.58
C GLY A 307 18.62 -10.41 -13.08
N GLN A 308 18.73 -10.22 -14.39
CA GLN A 308 18.91 -8.89 -14.97
C GLN A 308 17.55 -8.34 -15.39
N GLN A 309 17.18 -7.17 -14.87
CA GLN A 309 15.98 -6.44 -15.23
C GLN A 309 16.38 -5.04 -15.66
N ARG A 310 15.99 -4.64 -16.88
CA ARG A 310 16.25 -3.29 -17.42
C ARG A 310 17.74 -2.88 -17.40
N GLY A 311 18.63 -3.85 -17.60
CA GLY A 311 20.08 -3.63 -17.57
C GLY A 311 20.72 -3.73 -16.19
N VAL A 312 19.93 -3.79 -15.12
CA VAL A 312 20.41 -3.83 -13.73
C VAL A 312 20.25 -5.22 -13.13
N ILE A 313 21.26 -5.70 -12.43
CA ILE A 313 21.19 -6.97 -11.71
C ILE A 313 20.35 -6.78 -10.46
N HIS A 314 19.26 -7.53 -10.37
CA HIS A 314 18.44 -7.66 -9.18
C HIS A 314 18.78 -8.97 -8.49
N ASP A 315 18.90 -8.91 -7.17
CA ASP A 315 19.09 -10.07 -6.31
C ASP A 315 17.81 -10.37 -5.56
N PHE A 316 17.58 -11.66 -5.30
CA PHE A 316 16.45 -12.16 -4.53
C PHE A 316 16.95 -12.82 -3.25
N TRP A 317 16.39 -12.45 -2.11
CA TRP A 317 16.71 -12.99 -0.80
C TRP A 317 15.51 -13.68 -0.16
N LEU A 318 15.72 -14.93 0.26
CA LEU A 318 14.73 -15.72 0.99
C LEU A 318 15.44 -16.56 2.06
N GLU A 319 15.14 -16.32 3.34
CA GLU A 319 15.84 -16.99 4.45
C GLU A 319 15.53 -18.50 4.48
N ARG A 320 14.26 -18.88 4.36
CA ARG A 320 13.76 -20.26 4.29
C ARG A 320 12.51 -20.33 3.40
N LYS A 321 12.16 -21.51 2.91
CA LYS A 321 10.98 -21.69 2.05
C LYS A 321 9.68 -21.20 2.70
N ASP A 322 9.56 -21.38 4.01
CA ASP A 322 8.41 -21.01 4.85
C ASP A 322 8.52 -19.60 5.47
N SER A 323 9.57 -18.83 5.15
CA SER A 323 9.68 -17.44 5.62
C SER A 323 8.51 -16.60 5.15
N LYS A 324 7.99 -15.75 6.05
CA LYS A 324 6.87 -14.82 5.78
C LYS A 324 7.23 -13.74 4.77
N PHE A 325 8.52 -13.37 4.71
CA PHE A 325 9.04 -12.27 3.91
C PHE A 325 10.14 -12.75 2.97
N SER A 326 10.24 -12.09 1.82
CA SER A 326 11.40 -12.14 0.93
C SER A 326 11.61 -10.76 0.32
N VAL A 327 12.79 -10.52 -0.23
CA VAL A 327 13.18 -9.23 -0.77
C VAL A 327 13.71 -9.41 -2.19
N MET A 328 13.34 -8.51 -3.10
CA MET A 328 13.97 -8.38 -4.41
C MET A 328 14.38 -6.92 -4.63
N ALA A 329 15.63 -6.68 -5.00
CA ALA A 329 16.13 -5.32 -5.21
C ALA A 329 17.33 -5.29 -6.16
N PRO A 330 17.64 -4.14 -6.78
CA PRO A 330 18.93 -3.91 -7.40
C PRO A 330 20.07 -4.29 -6.46
N ARG A 331 21.07 -5.04 -6.94
CA ARG A 331 22.20 -5.48 -6.12
C ARG A 331 22.90 -4.30 -5.44
N HIS A 332 23.05 -3.19 -6.16
CA HIS A 332 23.80 -2.04 -5.68
C HIS A 332 23.16 -1.41 -4.44
N VAL A 333 21.81 -1.39 -4.30
CA VAL A 333 21.17 -0.80 -3.11
C VAL A 333 21.50 -1.59 -1.83
N ALA A 334 21.61 -2.91 -1.92
CA ALA A 334 22.03 -3.77 -0.82
C ALA A 334 23.53 -3.60 -0.49
N GLU A 335 24.37 -3.46 -1.52
CA GLU A 335 25.81 -3.22 -1.35
C GLU A 335 26.11 -1.85 -0.74
N GLU A 336 25.39 -0.82 -1.15
CA GLU A 336 25.46 0.54 -0.59
C GLU A 336 25.07 0.54 0.89
N ALA A 337 23.96 -0.12 1.23
CA ALA A 337 23.55 -0.28 2.62
C ALA A 337 24.61 -1.07 3.44
N ARG A 338 25.17 -2.15 2.89
CA ARG A 338 26.26 -2.89 3.54
C ARG A 338 27.47 -2.00 3.81
N LYS A 339 27.90 -1.20 2.83
CA LYS A 339 28.99 -0.23 3.02
C LYS A 339 28.66 0.77 4.12
N HIS A 340 27.45 1.33 4.11
CA HIS A 340 27.00 2.33 5.09
C HIS A 340 26.96 1.80 6.53
N PHE A 341 26.33 0.64 6.75
CA PHE A 341 26.10 0.11 8.09
C PHE A 341 27.29 -0.71 8.63
N CYS A 342 28.04 -1.43 7.79
CA CYS A 342 29.19 -2.21 8.28
C CYS A 342 30.43 -1.35 8.57
N HIS A 343 30.65 -0.22 7.88
CA HIS A 343 31.74 0.70 8.24
C HIS A 343 31.51 1.35 9.61
N ARG A 344 30.25 1.66 9.94
CA ARG A 344 29.87 2.26 11.24
C ARG A 344 30.01 1.31 12.43
N ALA A 345 30.04 -0.01 12.22
CA ALA A 345 30.25 -0.98 13.29
C ALA A 345 31.73 -1.19 13.64
N SER A 346 32.65 -0.66 12.83
CA SER A 346 34.11 -0.80 13.00
C SER A 346 34.79 0.49 13.50
N THR A 347 34.00 1.53 13.78
CA THR A 347 34.39 2.83 14.34
C THR A 347 33.62 3.06 15.63
#